data_AF-A0A1C5XQ03-F1
#
_entry.id   AF-A0A1C5XQ03-F1
#
_cell.length_a   1.000
_cell.length_b   1.000
_cell.length_c   1.000
_cell.angle_alpha   90.00
_cell.angle_beta   90.00
_cell.angle_gamma   90.00
#
_symmetry.space_group_name_H-M   'P 1'
#
loop_
_entity.id
_entity.type
_entity.pdbx_description
1 polymer ?
#
loop_
_entity_poly.entity_id
_entity_poly.type
_entity_poly.pdbx_seq_one_letter_code
_entity_poly.pdbx_strand_id
1 'polypeptide(L)'
;MEHQGTLWHATPFGMVFLSRILGKALKESGRNPVAHFLAGELLDFFACILQCFRDGDEMEHAEPLPQFSDLLREEYLWSEEYDGEADEMRYEEDEVFPADEFYSFYYDSWQSVEAYRDILEQVPAEFAKPAAAVLELL
;
A
#
# COMPACT_ATOMS: atom_id res chain seq x y z
N MET A 1 -12.64 19.35 -5.25
CA MET A 1 -12.91 18.31 -4.24
C MET A 1 -11.73 17.37 -4.41
N GLU A 2 -10.67 17.54 -3.62
CA GLU A 2 -9.49 16.67 -3.77
C GLU A 2 -9.92 15.23 -3.53
N HIS A 3 -9.64 14.34 -4.48
CA HIS A 3 -9.93 12.92 -4.42
C HIS A 3 -9.07 12.23 -3.35
N GLN A 4 -9.31 12.54 -2.06
CA GLN A 4 -8.60 11.93 -0.93
C GLN A 4 -9.05 10.48 -0.64
N GLY A 5 -9.80 9.86 -1.56
CA GLY A 5 -10.33 8.49 -1.42
C GLY A 5 -9.57 7.44 -2.23
N THR A 6 -8.55 7.81 -3.01
CA THR A 6 -7.77 6.88 -3.82
C THR A 6 -6.36 6.70 -3.27
N LEU A 7 -5.80 5.50 -3.41
CA LEU A 7 -4.40 5.28 -3.08
C LEU A 7 -3.52 6.10 -4.02
N TRP A 8 -2.45 6.67 -3.46
CA TRP A 8 -1.50 7.45 -4.22
C TRP A 8 -0.52 6.50 -4.92
N HIS A 9 0.03 6.93 -6.06
CA HIS A 9 1.07 6.19 -6.78
C HIS A 9 2.28 5.79 -5.90
N ALA A 10 2.55 6.56 -4.84
CA ALA A 10 3.61 6.28 -3.87
C ALA A 10 3.25 5.19 -2.83
N THR A 11 1.96 4.85 -2.66
CA THR A 11 1.49 3.90 -1.65
C THR A 11 2.18 2.54 -1.74
N PRO A 12 2.22 1.82 -2.89
CA PRO A 12 2.84 0.49 -2.94
C PRO A 12 4.30 0.50 -2.46
N PHE A 13 5.07 1.55 -2.80
CA PHE A 13 6.44 1.72 -2.32
C PHE A 13 6.50 1.95 -0.81
N GLY A 14 5.62 2.80 -0.28
CA GLY A 14 5.49 3.04 1.16
C GLY A 14 5.19 1.74 1.93
N MET A 15 4.28 0.92 1.42
CA MET A 15 3.88 -0.35 2.02
C MET A 15 5.06 -1.30 2.19
N VAL A 16 5.95 -1.41 1.20
CA VAL A 16 7.18 -2.21 1.30
C VAL A 16 8.03 -1.80 2.53
N PHE A 17 8.17 -0.49 2.79
CA PHE A 17 8.93 -0.02 3.95
C PHE A 17 8.17 -0.25 5.25
N LEU A 18 6.87 0.02 5.27
CA LEU A 18 6.04 -0.18 6.45
C LEU A 18 5.99 -1.65 6.88
N SER A 19 5.90 -2.60 5.94
CA SER A 19 5.91 -4.04 6.25
C SER A 19 7.23 -4.45 6.91
N ARG A 20 8.35 -3.92 6.42
CA ARG A 20 9.68 -4.11 7.04
C ARG A 20 9.76 -3.53 8.44
N ILE A 21 9.18 -2.34 8.63
CA ILE A 21 9.17 -1.66 9.92
C ILE A 21 8.31 -2.44 10.92
N LEU A 22 7.13 -2.93 10.51
CA LEU A 22 6.28 -3.79 11.34
C LEU A 22 7.06 -5.02 11.82
N GLY A 23 7.73 -5.73 10.92
CA GLY A 23 8.53 -6.91 11.28
C GLY A 23 9.65 -6.62 12.29
N LYS A 24 10.22 -5.41 12.28
CA LYS A 24 11.18 -4.97 13.30
C LYS A 24 10.48 -4.56 14.60
N ALA A 25 9.36 -3.86 14.51
CA ALA A 25 8.58 -3.39 15.64
C ALA A 25 8.07 -4.58 16.49
N LEU A 26 7.52 -5.62 15.85
CA LEU A 26 7.05 -6.85 16.50
C LEU A 26 8.18 -7.58 17.25
N LYS A 27 9.41 -7.59 16.71
CA LYS A 27 10.57 -8.24 17.35
C LYS A 27 11.07 -7.49 18.59
N GLU A 28 10.85 -6.18 18.63
CA GLU A 28 11.35 -5.28 19.68
C GLU A 28 10.26 -4.88 20.68
N SER A 29 8.98 -5.19 20.42
CA SER A 29 7.83 -4.71 21.18
C SER A 29 7.89 -5.05 22.67
N GLY A 30 8.38 -6.25 23.03
CA GLY A 30 8.49 -6.68 24.42
C GLY A 30 9.50 -5.90 25.27
N ARG A 31 10.37 -5.08 24.66
CA ARG A 31 11.42 -4.31 25.34
C ARG A 31 11.48 -2.83 24.98
N ASN A 32 10.77 -2.40 23.94
CA ASN A 32 10.75 -1.02 23.48
C ASN A 32 9.30 -0.53 23.36
N PRO A 33 8.87 0.42 24.21
CA PRO A 33 7.49 0.91 24.20
C PRO A 33 7.13 1.63 22.89
N VAL A 34 8.10 2.26 22.21
CA VAL A 34 7.87 2.88 20.90
C VAL A 34 7.64 1.81 19.84
N ALA A 35 8.39 0.71 19.89
CA ALA A 35 8.19 -0.42 18.98
C ALA A 35 6.84 -1.12 19.23
N HIS A 36 6.43 -1.27 20.50
CA HIS A 36 5.13 -1.81 20.86
C HIS A 36 3.99 -0.93 20.32
N PHE A 37 4.05 0.39 20.57
CA PHE A 37 3.08 1.33 20.02
C PHE A 37 3.02 1.25 18.49
N LEU A 38 4.17 1.31 17.83
CA LEU A 38 4.25 1.27 16.37
C LEU A 38 3.72 -0.03 15.77
N ALA A 39 3.94 -1.18 16.41
CA ALA A 39 3.42 -2.46 15.94
C ALA A 39 1.88 -2.47 15.93
N GLY A 40 1.23 -1.93 16.97
CA GLY A 40 -0.22 -1.80 17.00
C GLY A 40 -0.75 -0.87 15.90
N GLU A 41 -0.20 0.35 15.82
CA GLU A 41 -0.62 1.34 14.82
C GLU A 41 -0.45 0.85 13.38
N LEU A 42 0.65 0.13 13.09
CA LEU A 42 0.89 -0.41 11.76
C LEU A 42 -0.08 -1.54 11.40
N LEU A 43 -0.47 -2.39 12.35
CA LEU A 43 -1.46 -3.44 12.08
C LEU A 43 -2.84 -2.84 11.79
N ASP A 44 -3.26 -1.83 12.57
CA ASP A 44 -4.52 -1.13 12.32
C ASP A 44 -4.49 -0.36 10.99
N PHE A 45 -3.37 0.27 10.66
CA PHE A 45 -3.15 0.92 9.38
C PHE A 45 -3.22 -0.07 8.20
N PHE A 46 -2.59 -1.25 8.32
CA PHE A 46 -2.66 -2.27 7.28
C PHE A 46 -4.07 -2.81 7.11
N ALA A 47 -4.83 -3.03 8.18
CA ALA A 47 -6.24 -3.41 8.05
C ALA A 47 -7.04 -2.36 7.25
N CYS A 48 -6.78 -1.07 7.49
CA CYS A 48 -7.41 0.01 6.73
C CYS A 48 -7.05 -0.03 5.23
N ILE A 49 -5.75 -0.13 4.90
CA ILE A 49 -5.29 -0.17 3.51
C ILE A 49 -5.79 -1.43 2.77
N LEU A 50 -5.75 -2.60 3.41
CA LEU A 50 -6.23 -3.84 2.81
C LEU A 50 -7.76 -3.84 2.64
N GLN A 51 -8.51 -3.17 3.51
CA GLN A 51 -9.94 -2.95 3.30
C GLN A 51 -10.17 -2.07 2.05
N CYS A 52 -9.41 -0.98 1.89
CA CYS A 52 -9.48 -0.17 0.67
C CYS A 52 -9.12 -0.96 -0.59
N PHE A 53 -8.16 -1.88 -0.51
CA PHE A 53 -7.87 -2.83 -1.61
C PHE A 53 -9.08 -3.70 -1.92
N ARG A 54 -9.65 -4.39 -0.94
CA ARG A 54 -10.81 -5.28 -1.15
C ARG A 54 -12.00 -4.55 -1.75
N ASP A 55 -12.30 -3.35 -1.25
CA ASP A 55 -13.40 -2.54 -1.78
C ASP A 55 -13.16 -2.15 -3.25
N GLY A 56 -11.90 -1.87 -3.62
CA GLY A 56 -11.51 -1.59 -5.00
C GLY A 56 -11.47 -2.82 -5.91
N ASP A 57 -11.08 -3.98 -5.37
CA ASP A 57 -11.02 -5.27 -6.07
C ASP A 57 -12.42 -5.81 -6.42
N GLU A 58 -13.45 -5.43 -5.66
CA GLU A 58 -14.85 -5.77 -5.97
C GLU A 58 -15.45 -4.89 -7.08
N MET A 59 -14.77 -3.82 -7.50
CA MET A 59 -15.22 -2.89 -8.55
C MET A 59 -14.70 -3.30 -9.94
N GLU A 60 -15.17 -2.62 -11.00
CA GLU A 60 -14.56 -2.77 -12.32
C GLU A 60 -13.16 -2.15 -12.32
N HIS A 61 -12.16 -2.97 -12.61
CA HIS A 61 -10.76 -2.56 -12.69
C HIS A 61 -10.05 -3.28 -13.84
N ALA A 62 -8.92 -2.74 -14.28
CA ALA A 62 -8.04 -3.42 -15.24
C ALA A 62 -7.24 -4.53 -14.54
N GLU A 63 -6.58 -5.38 -15.32
CA GLU A 63 -5.57 -6.29 -14.77
C GLU A 63 -4.37 -5.50 -14.24
N PRO A 64 -3.74 -5.94 -13.13
CA PRO A 64 -2.57 -5.26 -12.60
C PRO A 64 -1.36 -5.49 -13.51
N LEU A 65 -0.36 -4.64 -13.37
CA LEU A 65 0.92 -4.78 -14.05
C LEU A 65 1.60 -6.11 -13.65
N PRO A 66 2.31 -6.78 -14.57
CA PRO A 66 2.88 -8.10 -14.30
C PRO A 66 3.93 -8.13 -13.17
N GLN A 67 4.68 -7.05 -12.97
CA GLN A 67 5.72 -6.94 -11.95
C GLN A 67 5.60 -5.62 -11.20
N PHE A 68 5.89 -5.64 -9.89
CA PHE A 68 5.98 -4.43 -9.07
C PHE A 68 6.92 -3.37 -9.67
N SER A 69 8.02 -3.79 -10.32
CA SER A 69 8.96 -2.87 -10.98
C SER A 69 8.40 -2.21 -12.23
N ASP A 70 7.31 -2.72 -12.80
CA ASP A 70 6.69 -2.13 -13.98
C ASP A 70 6.06 -0.77 -13.67
N LEU A 71 5.72 -0.50 -12.39
CA LEU A 71 5.37 0.85 -11.89
C LEU A 71 6.49 1.90 -12.11
N LEU A 72 7.70 1.46 -12.42
CA LEU A 72 8.87 2.33 -12.67
C LEU A 72 9.23 2.43 -14.17
N ARG A 73 8.37 1.96 -15.07
CA ARG A 73 8.60 2.12 -16.51
C ARG A 73 8.39 3.58 -16.91
N GLU A 74 9.28 4.11 -17.76
CA GLU A 74 9.27 5.50 -18.23
C GLU A 74 7.90 5.98 -18.75
N GLU A 75 7.11 5.09 -19.36
CA GLU A 75 5.78 5.41 -19.88
C GLU A 75 4.74 5.79 -18.82
N TYR A 76 4.95 5.38 -17.57
CA TYR A 76 4.10 5.70 -16.42
C TYR A 76 4.63 6.89 -15.61
N LEU A 77 5.93 7.13 -15.70
CA LEU A 77 6.61 8.18 -14.94
C LEU A 77 6.38 9.57 -15.54
N TRP A 78 6.61 10.57 -14.70
CA TRP A 78 6.59 11.97 -15.10
C TRP A 78 7.91 12.34 -15.75
N SER A 79 7.86 13.33 -16.65
CA SER A 79 9.07 13.92 -17.23
C SER A 79 10.02 14.39 -16.12
N GLU A 80 11.33 14.11 -16.29
CA GLU A 80 12.35 14.66 -15.40
C GLU A 80 12.40 16.19 -15.49
N GLU A 81 12.16 16.73 -16.68
CA GLU A 81 11.99 18.16 -16.88
C GLU A 81 10.58 18.57 -16.46
N TYR A 82 10.49 19.36 -15.39
CA TYR A 82 9.23 19.90 -14.90
C TYR A 82 8.59 20.84 -15.93
N ASP A 83 7.36 20.51 -16.34
CA ASP A 83 6.52 21.33 -17.21
C ASP A 83 5.14 21.49 -16.56
N GLY A 84 4.95 22.62 -15.88
CA GLY A 84 3.72 22.88 -15.12
C GLY A 84 2.44 22.90 -15.95
N GLU A 85 2.50 23.30 -17.22
CA GLU A 85 1.33 23.31 -18.10
C GLU A 85 0.99 21.88 -18.55
N ALA A 86 1.99 21.07 -18.89
CA ALA A 86 1.78 19.67 -19.23
C ALA A 86 1.26 18.85 -18.03
N ASP A 87 1.81 19.10 -16.84
CA ASP A 87 1.39 18.46 -15.60
C ASP A 87 -0.06 18.84 -15.23
N GLU A 88 -0.44 20.11 -15.39
CA GLU A 88 -1.81 20.57 -15.16
C GLU A 88 -2.79 19.96 -16.18
N MET A 89 -2.44 19.96 -17.47
CA MET A 89 -3.26 19.32 -18.52
C MET A 89 -3.50 17.84 -18.23
N ARG A 90 -2.49 17.11 -17.73
CA ARG A 90 -2.64 15.68 -17.35
C ARG A 90 -3.66 15.47 -16.23
N TYR A 91 -3.81 16.44 -15.31
CA TYR A 91 -4.85 16.39 -14.28
C TYR A 91 -6.23 16.84 -14.78
N GLU A 92 -6.30 17.66 -15.82
CA GLU A 92 -7.55 18.10 -16.43
C GLU A 92 -8.21 17.04 -17.33
N GLU A 93 -7.43 16.10 -17.87
CA GLU A 93 -7.91 15.07 -18.80
C GLU A 93 -8.66 13.88 -18.12
N ASP A 94 -8.91 13.93 -16.80
CA ASP A 94 -9.57 12.90 -15.97
C ASP A 94 -8.91 11.48 -16.00
N GLU A 95 -7.93 11.23 -16.87
CA GLU A 95 -7.17 9.98 -17.02
C GLU A 95 -5.69 10.16 -16.61
N VAL A 96 -5.46 10.62 -15.37
CA VAL A 96 -4.11 10.91 -14.83
C VAL A 96 -3.16 9.71 -14.93
N PHE A 97 -3.70 8.52 -14.66
CA PHE A 97 -2.99 7.24 -14.71
C PHE A 97 -3.77 6.27 -15.60
N PRO A 98 -3.08 5.50 -16.46
CA PRO A 98 -3.65 4.34 -17.12
C PRO A 98 -4.32 3.39 -16.11
N ALA A 99 -5.40 2.73 -16.54
CA ALA A 99 -6.23 1.93 -15.63
C ALA A 99 -5.48 0.75 -14.98
N ASP A 100 -4.54 0.15 -15.71
CA ASP A 100 -3.64 -0.92 -15.23
C ASP A 100 -2.65 -0.39 -14.19
N GLU A 101 -2.02 0.76 -14.43
CA GLU A 101 -1.15 1.44 -13.46
C GLU A 101 -1.93 1.81 -12.19
N PHE A 102 -3.10 2.42 -12.36
CA PHE A 102 -3.92 2.86 -11.25
C PHE A 102 -4.35 1.71 -10.36
N TYR A 103 -4.84 0.60 -10.93
CA TYR A 103 -5.21 -0.57 -10.15
C TYR A 103 -3.99 -1.25 -9.52
N SER A 104 -2.83 -1.20 -10.17
CA SER A 104 -1.58 -1.73 -9.60
C SER A 104 -1.19 -1.04 -8.30
N PHE A 105 -1.54 0.24 -8.07
CA PHE A 105 -1.33 0.89 -6.77
C PHE A 105 -2.02 0.16 -5.62
N TYR A 106 -3.21 -0.39 -5.88
CA TYR A 106 -3.98 -1.16 -4.91
C TYR A 106 -3.40 -2.57 -4.79
N TYR A 107 -3.25 -3.27 -5.91
CA TYR A 107 -2.75 -4.64 -5.95
C TYR A 107 -1.36 -4.78 -5.34
N ASP A 108 -0.41 -3.92 -5.71
CA ASP A 108 0.96 -3.98 -5.19
C ASP A 108 1.06 -3.53 -3.73
N SER A 109 0.15 -2.69 -3.24
CA SER A 109 0.01 -2.38 -1.81
C SER A 109 -0.42 -3.62 -1.02
N TRP A 110 -1.36 -4.40 -1.55
CA TRP A 110 -1.79 -5.69 -0.97
C TRP A 110 -0.66 -6.72 -1.01
N GLN A 111 0.00 -6.91 -2.17
CA GLN A 111 1.14 -7.82 -2.33
C GLN A 111 2.28 -7.51 -1.35
N SER A 112 2.52 -6.23 -1.07
CA SER A 112 3.55 -5.79 -0.13
C SER A 112 3.30 -6.22 1.32
N VAL A 113 2.03 -6.41 1.71
CA VAL A 113 1.65 -6.96 3.02
C VAL A 113 1.60 -8.49 2.97
N GLU A 114 1.09 -9.06 1.87
CA GLU A 114 1.04 -10.52 1.65
C GLU A 114 2.44 -11.16 1.75
N ALA A 115 3.46 -10.48 1.22
CA ALA A 115 4.85 -10.91 1.32
C ALA A 115 5.37 -11.05 2.78
N TYR A 116 4.62 -10.55 3.76
CA TYR A 116 4.92 -10.62 5.19
C TYR A 116 3.93 -11.49 5.98
N ARG A 117 3.08 -12.30 5.30
CA ARG A 117 2.12 -13.21 5.93
C ARG A 117 2.74 -14.07 7.04
N ASP A 118 3.89 -14.68 6.79
CA ASP A 118 4.62 -15.51 7.78
C ASP A 118 4.90 -14.77 9.10
N ILE A 119 5.17 -13.46 9.03
CA ILE A 119 5.44 -12.62 10.21
C ILE A 119 4.13 -12.30 10.94
N LEU A 120 3.04 -12.03 10.20
CA LEU A 120 1.71 -11.76 10.75
C LEU A 120 1.13 -12.99 11.47
N GLU A 121 1.40 -14.19 10.97
CA GLU A 121 0.99 -15.45 11.63
C GLU A 121 1.74 -15.72 12.94
N GLN A 122 2.89 -15.08 13.13
CA GLN A 122 3.80 -15.30 14.27
C GLN A 122 3.91 -14.09 15.20
N VAL A 123 2.89 -13.22 15.22
CA VAL A 123 2.90 -12.06 16.12
C VAL A 123 2.87 -12.45 17.60
N PRO A 124 3.43 -11.62 18.50
CA PRO A 124 3.23 -11.78 19.94
C PRO A 124 1.74 -11.80 20.31
N ALA A 125 1.38 -12.55 21.35
CA ALA A 125 -0.03 -12.78 21.74
C ALA A 125 -0.84 -11.51 21.97
N GLU A 126 -0.19 -10.43 22.44
CA GLU A 126 -0.82 -9.12 22.63
C GLU A 126 -1.31 -8.47 21.32
N PHE A 127 -0.73 -8.83 20.18
CA PHE A 127 -1.11 -8.34 18.84
C PHE A 127 -1.95 -9.35 18.04
N ALA A 128 -2.31 -10.51 18.61
CA ALA A 128 -3.00 -11.57 17.88
C ALA A 128 -4.33 -11.09 17.28
N LYS A 129 -5.09 -10.26 18.00
CA LYS A 129 -6.37 -9.72 17.51
C LYS A 129 -6.19 -8.79 16.30
N PRO A 130 -5.38 -7.72 16.36
CA PRO A 130 -5.18 -6.86 15.19
C PRO A 130 -4.49 -7.60 14.03
N ALA A 131 -3.56 -8.52 14.29
CA ALA A 131 -2.96 -9.33 13.21
C ALA A 131 -3.97 -10.27 12.53
N ALA A 132 -4.91 -10.86 13.28
CA ALA A 132 -5.97 -11.66 12.69
C ALA A 132 -6.86 -10.83 11.76
N ALA A 133 -7.17 -9.59 12.11
CA ALA A 133 -7.94 -8.69 11.24
C ALA A 133 -7.21 -8.38 9.92
N VAL A 134 -5.88 -8.21 9.98
CA VAL A 134 -5.06 -8.05 8.76
C VAL A 134 -5.08 -9.34 7.93
N LEU A 135 -4.88 -10.50 8.55
CA LEU A 135 -4.87 -11.80 7.88
C LEU A 135 -6.21 -12.17 7.23
N GLU A 136 -7.34 -11.71 7.77
CA GLU A 136 -8.68 -11.88 7.19
C GLU A 136 -8.89 -11.07 5.90
N LEU A 137 -8.05 -10.05 5.67
CA LEU A 137 -8.10 -9.18 4.49
C LEU A 137 -7.07 -9.56 3.42
N LEU A 138 -6.18 -10.52 3.73
CA LEU A 138 -5.21 -11.11 2.80
C LEU A 138 -5.74 -12.41 2.20
#